data_AF-A0A2N0NUN7-F1
#
_entry.id   AF-A0A2N0NUN7-F1
#
_cell.length_a   1.000
_cell.length_b   1.000
_cell.length_c   1.000
_cell.angle_alpha   90.00
_cell.angle_beta   90.00
_cell.angle_gamma   90.00
#
_symmetry.space_group_name_H-M   'P 1'
#
loop_
_entity.id
_entity.type
_entity.pdbx_description
1 polymer ?
#
loop_
_entity_poly.entity_id
_entity_poly.type
_entity_poly.pdbx_seq_one_letter_code
_entity_poly.pdbx_strand_id
1 'polypeptide(L)'
;MDWRSWNNRGVVIDEGKFPWNNGRFPIFTNPSPDYHGLIYWDTFEYNAFTMKARSKIMRNIGPMSNPFGSFLLIQGLKTLLLRIWTYLAFGVKGDANVRGLEPHSLMLYYLQDAKTLVIHSSSTTHQQLMDEEQLSAGVNKKMIRLTRIYLCWL
;
A
#
# COMPACT_ATOMS: atom_id res chain seq x y z
N MET A 1 -12.60 1.16 18.44
CA MET A 1 -12.04 0.02 17.66
C MET A 1 -13.14 -0.49 16.75
N ASP A 2 -13.00 -0.33 15.43
CA ASP A 2 -14.00 -0.75 14.43
C ASP A 2 -13.53 -2.04 13.74
N TRP A 3 -14.40 -3.05 13.70
CA TRP A 3 -14.17 -4.38 13.17
C TRP A 3 -13.90 -4.43 11.65
N ARG A 4 -14.10 -3.32 10.94
CA ARG A 4 -13.99 -3.24 9.48
C ARG A 4 -12.57 -3.02 8.94
N SER A 5 -11.60 -2.79 9.81
CA SER A 5 -10.21 -2.40 9.48
C SER A 5 -9.18 -3.54 9.43
N TRP A 6 -9.60 -4.80 9.52
CA TRP A 6 -8.72 -5.93 9.86
C TRP A 6 -7.89 -6.53 8.71
N ASN A 7 -7.80 -5.89 7.55
CA ASN A 7 -7.19 -6.52 6.38
C ASN A 7 -6.14 -5.68 5.66
N ASN A 8 -5.01 -5.41 6.32
CA ASN A 8 -3.84 -4.82 5.66
C ASN A 8 -2.97 -5.91 5.01
N ARG A 9 -2.79 -5.84 3.68
CA ARG A 9 -1.99 -6.82 2.91
C ARG A 9 -1.11 -6.13 1.89
N GLY A 10 0.09 -6.65 1.73
CA GLY A 10 1.00 -6.28 0.64
C GLY A 10 1.07 -7.41 -0.39
N VAL A 11 1.22 -7.04 -1.65
CA VAL A 11 1.58 -7.95 -2.74
C VAL A 11 2.79 -7.37 -3.46
N VAL A 12 3.78 -8.23 -3.75
CA VAL A 12 4.91 -7.88 -4.60
C VAL A 12 4.70 -8.59 -5.91
N ILE A 13 4.72 -7.84 -7.01
CA ILE A 13 4.56 -8.34 -8.37
C ILE A 13 5.88 -8.11 -9.09
N ASP A 14 6.44 -9.18 -9.62
CA ASP A 14 7.66 -9.17 -10.41
C ASP A 14 7.30 -9.43 -11.87
N GLU A 15 7.78 -8.56 -12.76
CA GLU A 15 7.53 -8.67 -14.19
C GLU A 15 8.52 -9.63 -14.87
N GLY A 16 9.64 -9.96 -14.21
CA GLY A 16 10.66 -10.87 -14.73
C GLY A 16 11.47 -10.35 -15.92
N LYS A 17 11.29 -9.07 -16.31
CA LYS A 17 12.04 -8.43 -17.40
C LYS A 17 13.39 -7.86 -16.97
N PHE A 18 13.63 -7.74 -15.66
CA PHE A 18 14.84 -7.09 -15.16
C PHE A 18 16.03 -8.08 -15.14
N PRO A 19 17.15 -7.76 -15.81
CA PRO A 19 18.32 -8.62 -15.82
C PRO A 19 19.11 -8.49 -14.52
N TRP A 20 18.92 -9.46 -13.61
CA TRP A 20 19.61 -9.51 -12.31
C TRP A 20 21.08 -9.94 -12.42
N ASN A 21 21.54 -10.34 -13.61
CA ASN A 21 22.93 -10.69 -13.93
C ASN A 21 23.81 -9.51 -14.35
N ASN A 22 23.34 -8.26 -14.26
CA ASN A 22 24.07 -7.05 -14.64
C ASN A 22 25.30 -6.71 -13.77
N GLY A 23 25.87 -7.66 -13.02
CA GLY A 23 27.04 -7.49 -12.15
C GLY A 23 26.81 -6.69 -10.85
N ARG A 24 25.73 -5.89 -10.78
CA ARG A 24 25.38 -5.09 -9.58
C ARG A 24 24.74 -5.91 -8.46
N PHE A 25 24.22 -7.09 -8.77
CA PHE A 25 23.45 -7.90 -7.82
C PHE A 25 24.11 -9.26 -7.58
N PRO A 26 25.28 -9.28 -6.90
CA PRO A 26 26.03 -10.52 -6.66
C PRO A 26 25.22 -11.54 -5.86
N ILE A 27 24.26 -11.07 -5.07
CA ILE A 27 23.38 -11.93 -4.28
C ILE A 27 22.47 -12.84 -5.15
N PHE A 28 22.30 -12.57 -6.45
CA PHE A 28 21.53 -13.42 -7.37
C PHE A 28 22.40 -14.34 -8.23
N THR A 29 23.64 -13.95 -8.47
CA THR A 29 24.61 -14.67 -9.32
C THR A 29 25.59 -15.52 -8.52
N ASN A 30 25.77 -15.25 -7.22
CA ASN A 30 26.61 -16.06 -6.34
C ASN A 30 25.80 -17.21 -5.71
N PRO A 31 26.46 -18.35 -5.43
CA PRO A 31 25.82 -19.48 -4.78
C PRO A 31 25.32 -19.09 -3.38
N SER A 32 24.03 -19.38 -3.12
CA SER A 32 23.41 -19.06 -1.84
C SER A 32 23.75 -20.11 -0.78
N PRO A 33 24.38 -19.74 0.36
CA PRO A 33 24.66 -20.69 1.44
C PRO A 33 23.38 -21.22 2.09
N ASP A 34 22.32 -20.40 2.11
CA ASP A 34 21.04 -20.75 2.75
C ASP A 34 20.22 -21.79 1.97
N TYR A 35 20.61 -22.05 0.72
CA TYR A 35 19.88 -22.88 -0.22
C TYR A 35 20.84 -23.80 -1.00
N HIS A 36 21.70 -24.54 -0.29
CA HIS A 36 22.57 -25.58 -0.87
C HIS A 36 23.45 -25.12 -2.05
N GLY A 37 23.91 -23.87 -2.05
CA GLY A 37 24.71 -23.31 -3.13
C GLY A 37 23.91 -22.91 -4.37
N LEU A 38 22.58 -22.84 -4.28
CA LEU A 38 21.72 -22.47 -5.39
C LEU A 38 22.06 -21.08 -5.92
N ILE A 39 22.25 -20.98 -7.23
CA ILE A 39 22.36 -19.71 -7.95
C ILE A 39 20.96 -19.37 -8.48
N TYR A 40 20.36 -18.32 -7.92
CA TYR A 40 18.97 -17.95 -8.20
C TYR A 40 18.73 -17.54 -9.65
N TRP A 41 19.69 -16.81 -10.25
CA TRP A 41 19.59 -16.40 -11.64
C TRP A 41 19.62 -17.60 -12.60
N ASP A 42 20.58 -18.50 -12.42
CA ASP A 42 20.76 -19.66 -13.31
C ASP A 42 19.62 -20.68 -13.20
N THR A 43 18.95 -20.75 -12.04
CA THR A 43 17.86 -21.73 -11.83
C THR A 43 16.50 -21.20 -12.26
N PHE A 44 16.21 -19.94 -11.96
CA PHE A 44 14.86 -19.39 -12.08
C PHE A 44 14.74 -18.29 -13.13
N GLU A 45 15.85 -17.79 -13.66
CA GLU A 45 15.94 -16.75 -14.70
C GLU A 45 14.95 -15.60 -14.43
N TYR A 46 13.86 -15.54 -15.20
CA TYR A 46 12.81 -14.52 -15.10
C TYR A 46 12.15 -14.44 -13.70
N ASN A 47 12.10 -15.52 -12.94
CA ASN A 47 11.49 -15.57 -11.60
C ASN A 47 12.51 -15.44 -10.45
N ALA A 48 13.77 -15.10 -10.74
CA ALA A 48 14.84 -15.09 -9.74
C ALA A 48 14.53 -14.19 -8.53
N PHE A 49 13.96 -13.01 -8.75
CA PHE A 49 13.59 -12.08 -7.67
C PHE A 49 12.45 -12.62 -6.80
N THR A 50 11.35 -13.05 -7.41
CA THR A 50 10.22 -13.63 -6.68
C THR A 50 10.63 -14.87 -5.88
N MET A 51 11.42 -15.78 -6.47
CA MET A 51 11.82 -17.01 -5.76
C MET A 51 12.77 -16.72 -4.62
N LYS A 52 13.64 -15.73 -4.75
CA LYS A 52 14.48 -15.31 -3.64
C LYS A 52 13.71 -14.58 -2.55
N ALA A 53 12.78 -13.70 -2.91
CA ALA A 53 11.89 -13.06 -1.95
C ALA A 53 11.08 -14.10 -1.18
N ARG A 54 10.58 -15.14 -1.85
CA ARG A 54 9.85 -16.24 -1.22
C ARG A 54 10.74 -17.13 -0.35
N SER A 55 11.89 -17.54 -0.86
CA SER A 55 12.77 -18.49 -0.18
C SER A 55 13.53 -17.86 0.98
N LYS A 56 14.09 -16.66 0.80
CA LYS A 56 14.93 -16.01 1.81
C LYS A 56 14.14 -15.02 2.69
N ILE A 57 13.49 -14.04 2.09
CA ILE A 57 12.84 -12.94 2.83
C ILE A 57 11.60 -13.45 3.57
N MET A 58 10.71 -14.15 2.86
CA MET A 58 9.46 -14.63 3.44
C MET A 58 9.68 -15.72 4.49
N ARG A 59 10.69 -16.58 4.31
CA ARG A 59 11.07 -17.59 5.31
C ARG A 59 11.69 -16.99 6.56
N ASN A 60 12.59 -16.02 6.42
CA ASN A 60 13.38 -15.51 7.54
C ASN A 60 12.65 -14.43 8.33
N ILE A 61 11.95 -13.51 7.65
CA ILE A 61 11.24 -12.39 8.29
C ILE A 61 9.78 -12.77 8.60
N GLY A 62 9.23 -13.77 7.92
CA GLY A 62 7.87 -14.26 8.16
C GLY A 62 6.71 -13.28 7.87
N PRO A 63 6.76 -12.40 6.84
CA PRO A 63 5.59 -11.59 6.43
C PRO A 63 4.51 -12.45 5.76
N MET A 64 3.98 -13.44 6.48
CA MET A 64 2.97 -14.37 5.99
C MET A 64 1.56 -13.80 6.17
N SER A 65 0.88 -13.63 5.05
CA SER A 65 -0.53 -13.28 4.99
C SER A 65 -1.39 -14.38 5.63
N ASN A 66 -2.17 -14.06 6.67
CA ASN A 66 -3.13 -15.03 7.23
C ASN A 66 -4.15 -15.51 6.16
N PRO A 67 -4.59 -16.78 6.17
CA PRO A 67 -5.46 -17.33 5.13
C PRO A 67 -6.79 -16.58 5.00
N PHE A 68 -7.39 -16.18 6.12
CA PHE A 68 -8.72 -15.58 6.14
C PHE A 68 -8.78 -14.24 5.39
N GLY A 69 -7.84 -13.34 5.59
CA GLY A 69 -7.91 -12.10 4.82
C GLY A 69 -7.21 -12.17 3.46
N SER A 70 -6.44 -13.23 3.14
CA SER A 70 -6.14 -13.55 1.73
C SER A 70 -7.46 -13.82 0.98
N PHE A 71 -8.39 -14.56 1.61
CA PHE A 71 -9.73 -14.74 1.07
C PHE A 71 -10.49 -13.42 0.93
N LEU A 72 -10.46 -12.53 1.93
CA LEU A 72 -11.10 -11.20 1.84
C LEU A 72 -10.47 -10.32 0.74
N LEU A 73 -9.15 -10.39 0.54
CA LEU A 73 -8.47 -9.69 -0.55
C LEU A 73 -9.00 -10.17 -1.91
N ILE A 74 -9.12 -11.50 -2.08
CA ILE A 74 -9.67 -12.09 -3.31
C ILE A 74 -11.12 -11.65 -3.52
N GLN A 75 -11.95 -11.56 -2.47
CA GLN A 75 -13.30 -11.02 -2.59
C GLN A 75 -13.30 -9.54 -3.02
N GLY A 76 -12.40 -8.72 -2.47
CA GLY A 76 -12.23 -7.32 -2.86
C GLY A 76 -11.82 -7.16 -4.32
N LEU A 77 -10.83 -7.97 -4.77
CA LEU A 77 -10.29 -7.96 -6.13
C LEU A 77 -11.36 -8.20 -7.21
N LYS A 78 -12.36 -9.04 -6.93
CA LYS A 78 -13.49 -9.29 -7.86
C LYS A 78 -14.26 -8.02 -8.23
N THR A 79 -14.31 -7.04 -7.34
CA THR A 79 -15.00 -5.76 -7.56
C THR A 79 -14.04 -4.59 -7.78
N LEU A 80 -12.73 -4.86 -7.89
CA LEU A 80 -11.70 -3.82 -7.96
C LEU A 80 -11.92 -2.89 -9.16
N LEU A 81 -12.16 -3.46 -10.35
CA LEU A 81 -12.36 -2.67 -11.57
C LEU A 81 -13.50 -1.67 -11.38
N LEU A 82 -14.67 -2.12 -10.91
CA LEU A 82 -15.83 -1.26 -10.66
C LEU A 82 -15.56 -0.14 -9.66
N ARG A 83 -14.64 -0.36 -8.71
CA ARG A 83 -14.26 0.65 -7.70
C ARG A 83 -13.24 1.63 -8.24
N ILE A 84 -12.24 1.18 -9.03
CA ILE A 84 -11.18 2.05 -9.58
C ILE A 84 -11.74 3.10 -10.53
N TRP A 85 -12.70 2.72 -11.38
CA TRP A 85 -13.37 3.65 -12.31
C TRP A 85 -14.02 4.85 -11.60
N THR A 86 -14.33 4.73 -10.30
CA THR A 86 -14.96 5.80 -9.51
C THR A 86 -13.98 6.73 -8.78
N TYR A 87 -12.67 6.45 -8.76
CA TYR A 87 -11.68 7.27 -8.04
C TYR A 87 -11.11 8.46 -8.84
N LEU A 88 -11.39 8.56 -10.14
CA LEU A 88 -10.82 9.60 -11.01
C LEU A 88 -11.77 10.80 -11.16
N ALA A 89 -11.84 11.72 -10.18
CA ALA A 89 -12.44 13.03 -10.44
C ALA A 89 -12.09 14.18 -9.44
N PHE A 90 -11.51 15.25 -10.04
CA PHE A 90 -11.47 16.69 -9.68
C PHE A 90 -10.47 17.24 -8.65
N GLY A 91 -9.79 18.32 -9.06
CA GLY A 91 -9.14 19.29 -8.18
C GLY A 91 -10.07 20.48 -7.92
N VAL A 92 -10.17 20.89 -6.65
CA VAL A 92 -10.93 22.09 -6.26
C VAL A 92 -10.02 23.31 -6.43
N LYS A 93 -10.42 24.26 -7.28
CA LYS A 93 -9.76 25.56 -7.43
C LYS A 93 -10.62 26.62 -6.72
N GLY A 94 -10.23 27.00 -5.50
CA GLY A 94 -10.87 28.05 -4.71
C GLY A 94 -10.64 27.90 -3.20
N ASP A 95 -10.70 29.01 -2.47
CA ASP A 95 -10.54 29.07 -1.01
C ASP A 95 -11.63 28.26 -0.30
N ALA A 96 -11.25 27.08 0.19
CA ALA A 96 -12.15 26.11 0.78
C ALA A 96 -12.64 26.58 2.18
N ASN A 97 -13.81 27.20 2.23
CA ASN A 97 -14.54 27.39 3.48
C ASN A 97 -15.31 26.09 3.80
N VAL A 98 -14.63 25.15 4.47
CA VAL A 98 -15.16 23.82 4.80
C VAL A 98 -16.06 23.90 6.05
N ARG A 99 -17.23 24.54 5.94
CA ARG A 99 -18.19 24.73 7.05
C ARG A 99 -19.44 23.83 6.97
N GLY A 100 -19.37 22.69 6.27
CA GLY A 100 -20.53 21.81 6.09
C GLY A 100 -20.25 20.30 6.19
N LEU A 101 -19.05 19.90 6.63
CA LEU A 101 -18.74 18.49 6.85
C LEU A 101 -18.87 18.21 8.34
N GLU A 102 -20.02 17.69 8.75
CA GLU A 102 -20.15 17.19 10.12
C GLU A 102 -19.11 16.08 10.36
N PRO A 103 -18.33 16.17 11.45
CA PRO A 103 -17.30 15.19 11.75
C PRO A 103 -17.99 13.94 12.33
N HIS A 104 -18.59 13.14 11.45
CA HIS A 104 -19.10 11.84 11.86
C HIS A 104 -17.91 10.91 12.13
N SER A 105 -17.58 10.83 13.42
CA SER A 105 -16.69 9.87 14.09
C SER A 105 -15.29 9.67 13.51
N LEU A 106 -14.28 10.03 14.30
CA LEU A 106 -12.94 9.43 14.31
C LEU A 106 -12.92 7.98 13.78
N MET A 107 -12.49 7.77 12.54
CA MET A 107 -12.46 6.44 11.93
C MET A 107 -11.15 6.19 11.20
N LEU A 108 -10.65 4.97 11.41
CA LEU A 108 -9.34 4.44 11.09
C LEU A 108 -8.96 4.63 9.61
N TYR A 109 -7.67 4.89 9.39
CA TYR A 109 -7.09 5.32 8.12
C TYR A 109 -6.89 4.16 7.13
N TYR A 110 -7.73 4.09 6.08
CA TYR A 110 -7.44 3.27 4.90
C TYR A 110 -7.87 4.03 3.64
N LEU A 111 -6.90 4.33 2.78
CA LEU A 111 -7.10 5.09 1.53
C LEU A 111 -8.02 4.37 0.50
N GLN A 112 -8.43 3.14 0.80
CA GLN A 112 -9.16 2.25 -0.12
C GLN A 112 -10.45 1.67 0.48
N ASP A 113 -10.91 2.20 1.62
CA ASP A 113 -12.22 1.81 2.15
C ASP A 113 -13.34 2.40 1.28
N ALA A 114 -14.46 1.68 1.15
CA ALA A 114 -15.62 2.03 0.32
C ALA A 114 -16.36 3.31 0.75
N LYS A 115 -15.86 4.01 1.78
CA LYS A 115 -16.47 5.20 2.36
C LYS A 115 -15.71 6.45 1.95
N THR A 116 -16.40 7.58 2.03
CA THR A 116 -15.71 8.88 1.97
C THR A 116 -15.05 9.14 3.32
N LEU A 117 -13.74 9.43 3.32
CA LEU A 117 -12.95 9.76 4.50
C LEU A 117 -12.36 11.17 4.39
N VAL A 118 -12.32 11.86 5.51
CA VAL A 118 -11.70 13.17 5.68
C VAL A 118 -10.63 13.05 6.75
N ILE A 119 -9.41 13.46 6.44
CA ILE A 119 -8.25 13.31 7.33
C ILE A 119 -7.49 14.64 7.43
N HIS A 120 -7.33 15.13 8.65
CA HIS A 120 -6.45 16.27 8.94
C HIS A 120 -5.08 15.75 9.39
N SER A 121 -4.10 15.76 8.48
CA SER A 121 -2.85 15.00 8.65
C SER A 121 -1.94 15.53 9.77
N SER A 122 -1.95 16.84 10.03
CA SER A 122 -1.10 17.45 11.07
C SER A 122 -1.52 17.06 12.49
N SER A 123 -2.83 16.95 12.76
CA SER A 123 -3.35 16.57 14.08
C SER A 123 -3.60 15.08 14.24
N THR A 124 -3.23 14.25 13.25
CA THR A 124 -3.50 12.81 13.28
C THR A 124 -2.28 11.99 12.91
N THR A 125 -2.06 11.72 11.62
CA THR A 125 -1.01 10.82 11.13
C THR A 125 0.40 11.32 11.42
N HIS A 126 0.59 12.64 11.52
CA HIS A 126 1.88 13.27 11.79
C HIS A 126 1.93 13.95 13.16
N GLN A 127 0.98 13.64 14.06
CA GLN A 127 0.90 14.27 15.39
C GLN A 127 2.16 14.09 16.25
N GLN A 128 3.01 13.10 15.92
CA GLN A 128 4.26 12.82 16.63
C GLN A 128 5.43 13.70 16.15
N LEU A 129 5.28 14.41 15.03
CA LEU A 129 6.32 15.26 14.46
C LEU A 129 6.15 16.71 14.93
N MET A 130 7.27 17.41 15.08
CA MET A 130 7.27 18.84 15.36
C MET A 130 6.84 19.64 14.13
N ASP A 131 6.37 20.88 14.33
CA ASP A 131 5.79 21.70 13.26
C ASP A 131 6.73 21.90 12.05
N GLU A 132 8.02 22.07 12.31
CA GLU A 132 9.05 22.25 11.27
C GLU A 132 9.26 20.97 10.45
N GLU A 133 9.23 19.81 11.12
CA GLU A 133 9.34 18.50 10.47
C GLU A 133 8.09 18.19 9.65
N GLN A 134 6.89 18.54 10.14
CA GLN A 134 5.65 18.41 9.39
C GLN A 134 5.69 19.24 8.09
N LEU A 135 6.17 20.48 8.16
CA LEU A 135 6.33 21.34 6.98
C LEU A 135 7.34 20.76 5.99
N SER A 136 8.46 20.22 6.49
CA SER A 136 9.48 19.55 5.64
C SER A 136 8.95 18.30 4.93
N ALA A 137 8.02 17.57 5.56
CA ALA A 137 7.32 16.43 4.99
C ALA A 137 6.17 16.84 4.04
N GLY A 138 5.96 18.14 3.80
CA GLY A 138 4.90 18.67 2.95
C GLY A 138 3.51 18.67 3.59
N VAL A 139 3.43 18.55 4.92
CA VAL A 139 2.17 18.55 5.68
C VAL A 139 1.95 19.92 6.31
N ASN A 140 1.13 20.74 5.66
CA ASN A 140 0.72 22.03 6.22
C ASN A 140 -0.36 21.83 7.31
N LYS A 141 -0.35 22.64 8.37
CA LYS A 141 -1.41 22.66 9.40
C LYS A 141 -2.82 22.93 8.87
N LYS A 142 -2.97 23.46 7.66
CA LYS A 142 -4.27 23.65 7.01
C LYS A 142 -4.63 22.53 6.02
N MET A 143 -3.79 21.52 5.88
CA MET A 143 -3.96 20.45 4.91
C MET A 143 -5.04 19.46 5.38
N ILE A 144 -6.13 19.39 4.61
CA ILE A 144 -7.16 18.36 4.73
C ILE A 144 -7.01 17.41 3.54
N ARG A 145 -6.85 16.12 3.81
CA ARG A 145 -6.86 15.05 2.80
C ARG A 145 -8.27 14.48 2.73
N LEU A 146 -8.84 14.46 1.53
CA LEU A 146 -10.13 13.88 1.24
C LEU A 146 -9.94 12.62 0.40
N THR A 147 -10.65 11.56 0.77
CA THR A 147 -10.79 10.34 -0.05
C THR A 147 -12.27 10.14 -0.25
N ARG A 148 -12.78 10.31 -1.48
CA ARG A 148 -14.22 10.19 -1.77
C ARG A 148 -14.48 8.94 -2.60
N ILE A 149 -15.58 8.27 -2.31
CA ILE A 149 -16.15 7.24 -3.18
C ILE A 149 -17.54 7.68 -3.58
N TYR A 150 -17.74 7.87 -4.89
CA TYR A 150 -19.08 8.01 -5.42
C TYR A 150 -19.76 6.64 -5.35
N LEU A 151 -20.90 6.54 -4.68
CA LEU A 151 -21.92 5.60 -5.14
C LEU A 151 -22.40 6.14 -6.49
N CYS A 152 -22.23 5.33 -7.54
CA CYS A 152 -22.98 5.53 -8.76
C CYS A 152 -24.46 5.43 -8.39
N TRP A 153 -25.17 6.56 -8.44
CA TRP A 153 -26.63 6.55 -8.40
C TRP A 153 -27.13 5.87 -9.67
N LEU A 154 -27.78 4.72 -9.52
CA LEU A 154 -28.90 4.34 -10.39
C LEU A 154 -30.17 4.95 -9.79
#